data_AF-A0A9E2NFM5-F1
#
_entry.id   AF-A0A9E2NFM5-F1
#
_cell.length_a   1.000
_cell.length_b   1.000
_cell.length_c   1.000
_cell.angle_alpha   90.00
_cell.angle_beta   90.00
_cell.angle_gamma   90.00
#
_symmetry.space_group_name_H-M   'P 1'
#
loop_
_entity.id
_entity.type
_entity.pdbx_description
1 polymer ?
#
loop_
_entity_poly.entity_id
_entity_poly.type
_entity_poly.pdbx_seq_one_letter_code
_entity_poly.pdbx_strand_id
1 'polypeptide(L)'
;VRYREVSVEDLARERPASFDVVTCMEMLEHVPDPSAIVRACAELVKPGGWVFFSTLNRNPKSFLFAIVGAEYVLNLLPRGTHTYDKFIRPSELIRFARESGLQVQATQGMQYNPLTRRYWMDHDTSVNYLVATQRAAA
;
A
#
# COMPACT_ATOMS: atom_id res chain seq x y z
N VAL A 1 -10.35 5.81 -19.45
CA VAL A 1 -9.13 5.77 -18.61
C VAL A 1 -7.96 6.32 -19.42
N ARG A 2 -7.12 7.19 -18.86
CA ARG A 2 -5.91 7.70 -19.52
C ARG A 2 -4.71 7.14 -18.77
N TYR A 3 -3.96 6.26 -19.42
CA TYR A 3 -2.71 5.71 -18.88
C TYR A 3 -1.55 6.64 -19.19
N ARG A 4 -0.59 6.74 -18.27
CA ARG A 4 0.66 7.47 -18.46
C ARG A 4 1.79 6.64 -17.87
N GLU A 5 2.82 6.41 -18.68
CA GLU A 5 4.09 5.87 -18.22
C GLU A 5 4.92 7.04 -17.70
N VAL A 6 4.83 7.30 -16.40
CA VAL A 6 5.53 8.41 -15.73
C VAL A 6 5.75 8.03 -14.27
N SER A 7 6.84 8.52 -13.67
CA SER A 7 7.04 8.38 -12.23
C SER A 7 5.99 9.20 -11.46
N VAL A 8 5.65 8.76 -10.25
CA VAL A 8 4.68 9.51 -9.44
C VAL A 8 5.27 10.85 -8.98
N GLU A 9 6.59 10.91 -8.83
CA GLU A 9 7.36 12.07 -8.44
C GLU A 9 7.35 13.13 -9.56
N ASP A 10 7.55 12.72 -10.82
CA ASP A 10 7.41 13.62 -11.96
C ASP A 10 5.98 14.11 -12.11
N LEU A 11 5.00 13.22 -11.92
CA LEU A 11 3.59 13.60 -11.97
C LEU A 11 3.22 14.57 -10.85
N ALA A 12 3.78 14.40 -9.65
CA ALA A 12 3.58 15.30 -8.52
C ALA A 12 4.13 16.70 -8.79
N ARG A 13 5.30 16.79 -9.44
CA ARG A 13 5.88 18.05 -9.89
C ARG A 13 5.07 18.71 -11.00
N GLU A 14 4.56 17.93 -11.96
CA GLU A 14 3.75 18.43 -13.08
C GLU A 14 2.36 18.89 -12.63
N ARG A 15 1.75 18.14 -11.70
CA ARG A 15 0.33 18.27 -11.33
C ARG A 15 0.12 18.23 -9.81
N PRO A 16 0.75 19.13 -9.04
CA PRO A 16 0.52 19.19 -7.60
C PRO A 16 -0.95 19.49 -7.31
N ALA A 17 -1.48 18.94 -6.22
CA ALA A 17 -2.83 19.16 -5.71
C ALA A 17 -3.92 19.09 -6.81
N SER A 18 -3.79 18.14 -7.73
CA SER A 18 -4.67 18.02 -8.90
C SER A 18 -5.74 16.94 -8.75
N PHE A 19 -5.60 16.05 -7.77
CA PHE A 19 -6.45 14.87 -7.61
C PHE A 19 -7.25 14.94 -6.30
N ASP A 20 -8.55 14.63 -6.36
CA ASP A 20 -9.39 14.51 -5.17
C ASP A 20 -9.09 13.21 -4.40
N VAL A 21 -8.68 12.16 -5.13
CA VAL A 21 -8.32 10.85 -4.60
C VAL A 21 -7.08 10.33 -5.31
N VAL A 22 -6.13 9.79 -4.53
CA VAL A 22 -4.96 9.05 -5.01
C VAL A 22 -4.97 7.64 -4.41
N THR A 23 -4.69 6.62 -5.21
CA THR A 23 -4.62 5.21 -4.76
C THR A 23 -3.29 4.61 -5.17
N CYS A 24 -2.52 4.10 -4.19
CA CYS A 24 -1.25 3.43 -4.40
C CYS A 24 -1.33 2.01 -3.83
N MET A 25 -1.73 1.05 -4.68
CA MET A 25 -2.11 -0.31 -4.26
C MET A 25 -1.03 -1.31 -4.67
N GLU A 26 -0.57 -2.15 -3.74
CA GLU A 26 0.35 -3.29 -3.96
C GLU A 26 1.61 -2.90 -4.77
N MET A 27 2.25 -1.80 -4.39
CA MET A 27 3.35 -1.21 -5.16
C MET A 27 4.54 -0.78 -4.31
N LEU A 28 4.30 -0.34 -3.07
CA LEU A 28 5.34 0.27 -2.23
C LEU A 28 6.48 -0.69 -1.87
N GLU A 29 6.21 -1.99 -1.76
CA GLU A 29 7.20 -3.05 -1.51
C GLU A 29 8.15 -3.30 -2.72
N HIS A 30 7.86 -2.71 -3.87
CA HIS A 30 8.63 -2.91 -5.09
C HIS A 30 9.54 -1.72 -5.44
N VAL A 31 9.51 -0.65 -4.64
CA VAL A 31 10.31 0.55 -4.86
C VAL A 31 11.51 0.64 -3.91
N PRO A 32 12.59 1.32 -4.30
CA PRO A 32 13.76 1.50 -3.44
C PRO A 32 13.50 2.44 -2.26
N ASP A 33 12.66 3.46 -2.42
CA ASP A 33 12.30 4.41 -1.37
C ASP A 33 10.76 4.59 -1.29
N PRO A 34 10.06 3.79 -0.47
CA PRO A 34 8.61 3.92 -0.32
C PRO A 34 8.20 5.26 0.32
N SER A 35 9.07 5.89 1.10
CA SER A 35 8.75 7.18 1.75
C SER A 35 8.63 8.31 0.72
N ALA A 36 9.48 8.29 -0.33
CA ALA A 36 9.40 9.23 -1.44
C ALA A 36 8.09 9.10 -2.23
N ILE A 37 7.63 7.87 -2.45
CA ILE A 37 6.35 7.60 -3.13
C ILE A 37 5.17 8.14 -2.32
N VAL A 38 5.15 7.90 -1.00
CA VAL A 38 4.11 8.42 -0.11
C VAL A 38 4.06 9.94 -0.13
N ARG A 39 5.23 10.61 -0.14
CA ARG A 39 5.33 12.06 -0.25
C ARG A 39 4.77 12.58 -1.57
N ALA A 40 5.14 11.95 -2.70
CA ALA A 40 4.61 12.32 -4.01
C ALA A 40 3.09 12.16 -4.10
N CYS A 41 2.53 11.09 -3.52
CA CYS A 41 1.07 10.93 -3.42
C CYS A 41 0.42 12.04 -2.58
N ALA A 42 1.06 12.47 -1.49
CA ALA A 42 0.58 13.59 -0.67
C ALA A 42 0.62 14.94 -1.41
N GLU A 43 1.62 15.14 -2.27
CA GLU A 43 1.75 16.33 -3.11
C GLU A 43 0.68 16.37 -4.22
N LEU A 44 0.38 15.22 -4.83
CA LEU A 44 -0.63 15.06 -5.88
C LEU A 44 -2.06 15.33 -5.41
N VAL A 45 -2.38 14.93 -4.18
CA VAL A 45 -3.73 15.05 -3.65
C VAL A 45 -4.03 16.49 -3.24
N LYS A 46 -5.25 16.96 -3.52
CA LYS A 46 -5.75 18.26 -3.06
C LYS A 46 -5.79 18.34 -1.53
N PRO A 47 -5.70 19.54 -0.92
CA PRO A 47 -6.10 19.74 0.47
C PRO A 47 -7.51 19.18 0.71
N GLY A 48 -7.70 18.43 1.79
CA GLY A 48 -8.95 17.71 2.08
C GLY A 48 -9.18 16.42 1.25
N GLY A 49 -8.33 16.13 0.27
CA GLY A 49 -8.44 14.92 -0.56
C GLY A 49 -7.85 13.68 0.10
N TRP A 50 -8.15 12.52 -0.49
CA TRP A 50 -7.84 11.21 0.08
C TRP A 50 -6.66 10.53 -0.60
N VAL A 51 -5.84 9.85 0.19
CA VAL A 51 -4.81 8.95 -0.31
C VAL A 51 -4.97 7.59 0.35
N PHE A 52 -5.10 6.55 -0.47
CA PHE A 52 -5.18 5.17 -0.03
C PHE A 52 -3.92 4.42 -0.40
N PHE A 53 -3.45 3.59 0.52
CA PHE A 53 -2.31 2.69 0.31
C PHE A 53 -2.71 1.25 0.60
N SER A 54 -2.14 0.29 -0.11
CA SER A 54 -2.21 -1.14 0.26
C SER A 54 -0.86 -1.83 0.04
N THR A 55 -0.52 -2.76 0.93
CA THR A 55 0.72 -3.56 0.81
C THR A 55 0.66 -4.76 1.78
N LEU A 56 1.64 -5.65 1.66
CA LEU A 56 1.86 -6.77 2.56
C LEU A 56 2.63 -6.35 3.83
N ASN A 57 2.19 -6.87 4.98
CA ASN A 57 2.84 -6.62 6.26
C ASN A 57 4.12 -7.46 6.39
N ARG A 58 5.22 -6.84 6.80
CA ARG A 58 6.48 -7.54 7.10
C ARG A 58 6.44 -8.27 8.43
N ASN A 59 5.97 -9.51 8.42
CA ASN A 59 6.12 -10.43 9.54
C ASN A 59 6.18 -11.91 9.08
N PRO A 60 6.60 -12.83 9.96
CA PRO A 60 6.71 -14.25 9.61
C PRO A 60 5.39 -14.91 9.19
N LYS A 61 4.24 -14.42 9.68
CA LYS A 61 2.91 -14.93 9.30
C LYS A 61 2.58 -14.57 7.85
N SER A 62 2.84 -13.34 7.42
CA SER A 62 2.68 -12.91 6.02
C SER A 62 3.63 -13.67 5.08
N PHE A 63 4.86 -13.89 5.52
CA PHE A 63 5.84 -14.70 4.79
C PHE A 63 5.34 -16.14 4.63
N LEU A 64 4.82 -16.75 5.69
CA LEU A 64 4.25 -18.10 5.65
C LEU A 64 3.01 -18.15 4.74
N PHE A 65 2.10 -17.18 4.82
CA PHE A 65 0.92 -17.14 3.95
C PHE A 65 1.26 -16.90 2.48
N ALA A 66 2.19 -15.99 2.19
CA ALA A 66 2.64 -15.68 0.82
C ALA A 66 3.41 -16.85 0.21
N ILE A 67 4.34 -17.46 0.95
CA ILE A 67 5.21 -18.53 0.44
C ILE A 67 4.55 -19.90 0.55
N VAL A 68 4.04 -20.30 1.72
CA VAL A 68 3.43 -21.63 1.87
C VAL A 68 2.10 -21.72 1.11
N GLY A 69 1.32 -20.65 1.08
CA GLY A 69 0.10 -20.58 0.28
C GLY A 69 0.38 -20.65 -1.23
N ALA A 70 1.19 -19.74 -1.77
CA ALA A 70 1.38 -19.61 -3.21
C ALA A 70 2.43 -20.57 -3.80
N GLU A 71 3.55 -20.83 -3.12
CA GLU A 71 4.64 -21.70 -3.63
C GLU A 71 4.42 -23.18 -3.28
N TYR A 72 3.90 -23.50 -2.08
CA TYR A 72 3.84 -24.90 -1.61
C TYR A 72 2.46 -25.57 -1.71
N VAL A 73 1.36 -24.82 -1.50
CA VAL A 73 0.00 -25.38 -1.53
C VAL A 73 -0.65 -25.20 -2.91
N LEU A 74 -0.45 -24.04 -3.56
CA LEU A 74 -1.09 -23.72 -4.84
C LEU A 74 -0.15 -23.86 -6.06
N ASN A 75 1.16 -24.02 -5.85
CA ASN A 75 2.19 -24.20 -6.89
C ASN A 75 2.15 -23.12 -8.01
N LEU A 76 1.82 -21.88 -7.64
CA LEU A 76 1.60 -20.76 -8.56
C LEU A 76 2.91 -20.02 -8.92
N LEU A 77 3.99 -20.17 -8.14
CA LEU A 77 5.24 -19.42 -8.30
C LEU A 77 6.50 -20.29 -8.04
N PRO A 78 7.63 -20.00 -8.71
CA PRO A 78 8.91 -20.70 -8.48
C PRO A 78 9.45 -20.50 -7.07
N ARG A 79 10.05 -21.53 -6.50
CA ARG A 79 10.58 -21.50 -5.13
C ARG A 79 11.71 -20.48 -4.98
N GLY A 80 11.68 -19.67 -3.92
CA GLY A 80 12.80 -18.82 -3.51
C GLY A 80 12.83 -17.40 -4.12
N THR A 81 11.71 -16.91 -4.68
CA THR A 81 11.63 -15.58 -5.32
C THR A 81 11.31 -14.42 -4.37
N HIS A 82 10.95 -14.67 -3.11
CA HIS A 82 10.47 -13.63 -2.20
C HIS A 82 11.56 -13.13 -1.23
N THR A 83 12.06 -11.90 -1.47
CA THR A 83 12.96 -11.17 -0.57
C THR A 83 12.13 -10.46 0.51
N TYR A 84 12.03 -11.11 1.69
CA TYR A 84 11.24 -10.70 2.87
C TYR A 84 11.57 -9.29 3.40
N ASP A 85 12.74 -8.76 3.08
CA ASP A 85 13.24 -7.46 3.52
C ASP A 85 12.42 -6.27 2.99
N LYS A 86 11.71 -6.46 1.87
CA LYS A 86 11.02 -5.37 1.15
C LYS A 86 9.60 -5.07 1.62
N PHE A 87 8.99 -5.93 2.44
CA PHE A 87 7.67 -5.66 2.98
C PHE A 87 7.71 -4.49 3.98
N ILE A 88 6.60 -3.75 4.06
CA ILE A 88 6.49 -2.54 4.88
C ILE A 88 5.59 -2.84 6.06
N ARG A 89 6.04 -2.57 7.29
CA ARG A 89 5.17 -2.68 8.47
C ARG A 89 4.15 -1.54 8.47
N PRO A 90 2.93 -1.76 8.99
CA PRO A 90 1.94 -0.69 9.13
C PRO A 90 2.47 0.55 9.85
N SER A 91 3.31 0.38 10.87
CA SER A 91 3.92 1.51 11.59
C SER A 91 4.90 2.32 10.74
N GLU A 92 5.60 1.70 9.79
CA GLU A 92 6.49 2.38 8.86
C GLU A 92 5.68 3.22 7.88
N LEU A 93 4.61 2.65 7.29
CA LEU A 93 3.74 3.38 6.38
C LEU A 93 3.01 4.54 7.06
N ILE A 94 2.50 4.32 8.28
CA ILE A 94 1.88 5.38 9.10
C ILE A 94 2.87 6.52 9.38
N ARG A 95 4.14 6.19 9.64
CA ARG A 95 5.18 7.18 9.84
C ARG A 95 5.42 7.99 8.57
N PHE A 96 5.59 7.34 7.42
CA PHE A 96 5.77 8.04 6.13
C PHE A 96 4.59 8.96 5.80
N ALA A 97 3.37 8.51 6.06
CA ALA A 97 2.16 9.30 5.84
C ALA A 97 2.18 10.59 6.70
N ARG A 98 2.47 10.46 7.99
CA ARG A 98 2.55 11.60 8.92
C ARG A 98 3.67 12.57 8.55
N GLU A 99 4.86 12.06 8.23
CA GLU A 99 6.00 12.86 7.76
C GLU A 99 5.69 13.61 6.45
N SER A 100 4.73 13.11 5.67
CA SER A 100 4.25 13.74 4.42
C SER A 100 3.03 14.66 4.61
N GLY A 101 2.63 14.93 5.86
CA GLY A 101 1.48 15.80 6.15
C GLY A 101 0.10 15.16 5.92
N LEU A 102 0.04 13.83 5.75
CA LEU A 102 -1.21 13.08 5.67
C LEU A 102 -1.67 12.66 7.07
N GLN A 103 -2.97 12.77 7.29
CA GLN A 103 -3.64 12.31 8.50
C GLN A 103 -4.18 10.89 8.28
N VAL A 104 -3.76 9.94 9.11
CA VAL A 104 -4.24 8.55 9.03
C VAL A 104 -5.65 8.48 9.63
N GLN A 105 -6.61 8.03 8.83
CA GLN A 105 -8.02 7.93 9.20
C GLN A 105 -8.40 6.51 9.61
N ALA A 106 -7.91 5.51 8.88
CA ALA A 106 -8.17 4.11 9.19
C ALA A 106 -7.08 3.18 8.66
N THR A 107 -6.93 2.03 9.32
CA THR A 107 -6.13 0.91 8.86
C THR A 107 -6.97 -0.35 8.96
N GLN A 108 -7.08 -1.11 7.88
CA GLN A 108 -7.83 -2.38 7.83
C GLN A 108 -7.04 -3.46 7.14
N GLY A 109 -7.25 -4.72 7.53
CA GLY A 109 -6.77 -5.89 6.79
C GLY A 109 -7.81 -6.34 5.77
N MET A 110 -7.35 -7.04 4.73
CA MET A 110 -8.18 -7.74 3.77
C MET A 110 -8.04 -9.25 4.00
N GLN A 111 -9.16 -9.90 4.29
CA GLN A 111 -9.22 -11.34 4.50
C GLN A 111 -9.80 -12.05 3.28
N TYR A 112 -9.45 -13.33 3.13
CA TYR A 112 -9.95 -14.17 2.05
C TYR A 112 -10.32 -15.56 2.57
N ASN A 113 -11.53 -16.02 2.24
CA ASN A 113 -11.95 -17.39 2.49
C ASN A 113 -11.92 -18.17 1.15
N PRO A 114 -11.01 -19.15 0.97
CA PRO A 114 -10.86 -19.87 -0.29
C PRO A 114 -12.04 -20.81 -0.60
N LEU A 115 -12.76 -21.29 0.41
CA LEU A 115 -13.91 -22.18 0.22
C LEU A 115 -15.12 -21.41 -0.32
N THR A 116 -15.41 -20.26 0.27
CA THR A 116 -16.54 -19.41 -0.15
C THR A 116 -16.16 -18.41 -1.24
N ARG A 117 -14.85 -18.24 -1.50
CA ARG A 117 -14.25 -17.25 -2.41
C ARG A 117 -14.68 -15.82 -2.08
N ARG A 118 -14.87 -15.52 -0.80
CA ARG A 118 -15.29 -14.20 -0.32
C ARG A 118 -14.12 -13.45 0.28
N TYR A 119 -14.07 -12.16 -0.03
CA TYR A 119 -13.20 -11.19 0.61
C TYR A 119 -14.02 -10.34 1.57
N TRP A 120 -13.40 -9.93 2.67
CA TRP A 120 -13.94 -8.93 3.59
C TRP A 120 -12.80 -8.13 4.22
N MET A 121 -13.14 -6.95 4.74
CA MET A 121 -12.19 -6.14 5.50
C MET A 121 -12.45 -6.29 7.00
N ASP A 122 -11.38 -6.29 7.78
CA ASP A 122 -11.45 -6.27 9.24
C ASP A 122 -10.27 -5.50 9.83
N HIS A 123 -10.04 -5.64 11.14
CA HIS A 123 -8.94 -4.97 11.83
C HIS A 123 -7.65 -5.80 11.89
N ASP A 124 -7.63 -7.03 11.34
CA ASP A 124 -6.44 -7.88 11.36
C ASP A 124 -5.48 -7.49 10.23
N THR A 125 -4.53 -6.62 10.57
CA THR A 125 -3.46 -6.15 9.67
C THR A 125 -2.23 -7.07 9.65
N SER A 126 -2.33 -8.28 10.20
CA SER A 126 -1.19 -9.18 10.36
C SER A 126 -0.69 -9.84 9.08
N VAL A 127 -1.37 -9.72 7.94
CA VAL A 127 -0.90 -10.30 6.65
C VAL A 127 -0.75 -9.22 5.60
N ASN A 128 -1.82 -8.48 5.36
CA ASN A 128 -1.88 -7.34 4.46
C ASN A 128 -2.66 -6.23 5.15
N TYR A 129 -2.58 -5.03 4.60
CA TYR A 129 -3.32 -3.91 5.14
C TYR A 129 -3.55 -2.84 4.09
N LEU A 130 -4.65 -2.10 4.29
CA LEU A 130 -5.00 -0.89 3.60
C LEU A 130 -4.97 0.26 4.60
N VAL A 131 -4.44 1.40 4.19
CA VAL A 131 -4.40 2.63 4.99
C VAL A 131 -5.17 3.70 4.24
N ALA A 132 -6.22 4.22 4.88
CA ALA A 132 -6.92 5.41 4.44
C ALA A 132 -6.30 6.63 5.12
N THR A 133 -5.89 7.60 4.31
CA THR A 133 -5.34 8.86 4.78
C THR A 133 -5.99 10.04 4.08
N GLN A 134 -5.93 11.20 4.74
CA GLN A 134 -6.48 12.43 4.19
C GLN A 134 -5.45 13.56 4.37
N ARG A 135 -5.28 14.38 3.34
CA ARG A 135 -4.52 15.63 3.47
C ARG A 135 -5.36 16.64 4.23
N ALA A 136 -4.77 17.36 5.19
CA ALA A 136 -5.50 18.40 5.93
C ALA A 136 -6.17 19.40 4.97
N ALA A 137 -7.39 19.82 5.31
CA ALA A 137 -8.02 20.95 4.65
C ALA A 137 -7.27 22.24 5.01
N ALA A 138 -7.24 23.20 4.08
CA ALA A 138 -6.69 24.53 4.31
C ALA A 138 -7.65 25.40 5.14
#